data_AF-A0A7X6M0Y1-F1
#
_entry.id   AF-A0A7X6M0Y1-F1
#
_cell.length_a   1.000
_cell.length_b   1.000
_cell.length_c   1.000
_cell.angle_alpha   90.00
_cell.angle_beta   90.00
_cell.angle_gamma   90.00
#
_symmetry.space_group_name_H-M   'P 1'
#
loop_
_entity.id
_entity.type
_entity.pdbx_description
1 polymer ?
#
loop_
_entity_poly.entity_id
_entity_poly.type
_entity_poly.pdbx_seq_one_letter_code
_entity_poly.pdbx_strand_id
1 'polypeptide(L)'
;MTLPALSALAAAALGLGAAPAEAEARRSPAQPGTDCLWAGATHPVGATVIAGGRGYTCGTDGRGEPEWAIGALTERADTVANPGAHIDPTAQFSAGARQPGTAYTDYCVGNQLVAGTEDVYQVVRDRDGRLFWKAAEPIDSWQFGRGTAVPEPTWRSTALCYEGNLA
;
A
#
# COMPACT_ATOMS: atom_id res chain seq x y z
N MET A 1 -51.50 13.72 -75.28
CA MET A 1 -50.37 13.49 -74.33
C MET A 1 -50.96 12.71 -73.15
N THR A 2 -51.00 11.37 -73.21
CA THR A 2 -50.00 10.38 -72.71
C THR A 2 -49.97 10.20 -71.18
N LEU A 3 -50.72 9.20 -70.69
CA LEU A 3 -50.49 8.11 -69.67
C LEU A 3 -49.24 8.17 -68.72
N PRO A 4 -49.12 7.34 -67.65
CA PRO A 4 -50.04 6.98 -66.53
C PRO A 4 -49.30 6.82 -65.14
N ALA A 5 -50.06 6.32 -64.13
CA ALA A 5 -49.77 5.71 -62.81
C ALA A 5 -48.33 5.31 -62.37
N LEU A 6 -48.07 5.32 -61.04
CA LEU A 6 -47.54 4.18 -60.25
C LEU A 6 -47.37 4.47 -58.72
N SER A 7 -48.06 3.62 -57.95
CA SER A 7 -47.92 3.02 -56.60
C SER A 7 -46.75 3.33 -55.62
N ALA A 8 -47.16 3.44 -54.34
CA ALA A 8 -46.71 2.75 -53.11
C ALA A 8 -45.27 2.88 -52.57
N LEU A 9 -45.11 3.17 -51.26
CA LEU A 9 -44.66 2.24 -50.19
C LEU A 9 -44.32 2.96 -48.86
N ALA A 10 -44.60 2.25 -47.76
CA ALA A 10 -44.46 2.66 -46.36
C ALA A 10 -43.02 2.61 -45.84
N ALA A 11 -42.72 3.36 -44.78
CA ALA A 11 -41.67 3.00 -43.82
C ALA A 11 -41.96 3.61 -42.43
N ALA A 12 -42.12 2.73 -41.44
CA ALA A 12 -42.24 3.07 -40.03
C ALA A 12 -40.91 3.65 -39.52
N ALA A 13 -40.96 4.81 -38.88
CA ALA A 13 -39.83 5.37 -38.16
C ALA A 13 -39.74 4.72 -36.77
N LEU A 14 -38.85 3.72 -36.63
CA LEU A 14 -38.40 3.24 -35.33
C LEU A 14 -37.45 4.28 -34.74
N GLY A 15 -37.86 4.88 -33.62
CA GLY A 15 -37.02 5.78 -32.84
C GLY A 15 -35.83 5.03 -32.24
N LEU A 16 -34.62 5.40 -32.65
CA LEU A 16 -33.39 4.98 -31.98
C LEU A 16 -33.21 5.84 -30.71
N GLY A 17 -33.53 5.26 -29.56
CA GLY A 17 -33.06 5.75 -28.27
C GLY A 17 -31.58 5.42 -28.11
N ALA A 18 -30.73 6.45 -28.13
CA ALA A 18 -29.32 6.33 -27.78
C ALA A 18 -29.21 6.17 -26.25
N ALA A 19 -28.95 4.94 -25.79
CA ALA A 19 -28.49 4.70 -24.42
C ALA A 19 -27.02 5.17 -24.30
N PRO A 20 -26.61 5.82 -23.20
CA PRO A 20 -25.21 6.14 -22.98
C PRO A 20 -24.45 4.83 -22.79
N ALA A 21 -23.41 4.63 -23.60
CA ALA A 21 -22.47 3.55 -23.38
C ALA A 21 -21.74 3.81 -22.05
N GLU A 22 -21.93 2.90 -21.08
CA GLU A 22 -21.08 2.83 -19.91
C GLU A 22 -19.65 2.57 -20.40
N ALA A 23 -18.79 3.56 -20.24
CA ALA A 23 -17.37 3.41 -20.50
C ALA A 23 -16.81 2.43 -19.47
N GLU A 24 -16.77 1.16 -19.83
CA GLU A 24 -15.99 0.15 -19.13
C GLU A 24 -14.54 0.64 -19.15
N ALA A 25 -14.11 1.21 -18.03
CA ALA A 25 -12.73 1.62 -17.82
C ALA A 25 -11.87 0.38 -18.04
N ARG A 26 -11.25 0.30 -19.22
CA ARG A 26 -10.21 -0.68 -19.53
C ARG A 26 -9.19 -0.59 -18.41
N ARG A 27 -9.22 -1.57 -17.49
CA ARG A 27 -8.10 -1.83 -16.60
C ARG A 27 -6.93 -2.11 -17.53
N SER A 28 -6.01 -1.14 -17.62
CA SER A 28 -4.71 -1.40 -18.23
C SER A 28 -4.14 -2.64 -17.54
N PRO A 29 -3.58 -3.60 -18.31
CA PRO A 29 -2.85 -4.70 -17.69
C PRO A 29 -1.77 -4.09 -16.80
N ALA A 30 -1.70 -4.56 -15.54
CA ALA A 30 -0.66 -4.20 -14.60
C ALA A 30 0.69 -4.23 -15.32
N GLN A 31 1.37 -3.08 -15.38
CA GLN A 31 2.66 -3.01 -16.04
C GLN A 31 3.65 -3.72 -15.11
N PRO A 32 4.24 -4.86 -15.52
CA PRO A 32 5.09 -5.63 -14.63
C PRO A 32 6.30 -4.76 -14.25
N GLY A 33 6.42 -4.43 -12.96
CA GLY A 33 7.56 -3.68 -12.42
C GLY A 33 7.27 -2.31 -11.81
N THR A 34 6.02 -1.80 -11.85
CA THR A 34 5.69 -0.49 -11.25
C THR A 34 4.70 -0.55 -10.08
N ASP A 35 4.10 -1.71 -9.85
CA ASP A 35 3.11 -1.87 -8.79
C ASP A 35 3.78 -1.94 -7.41
N CYS A 36 3.12 -1.34 -6.42
CA CYS A 36 3.60 -1.35 -5.04
C CYS A 36 3.10 -2.59 -4.31
N LEU A 37 3.92 -3.10 -3.39
CA LEU A 37 3.57 -4.21 -2.52
C LEU A 37 3.19 -3.71 -1.13
N TRP A 38 2.18 -4.34 -0.54
CA TRP A 38 1.81 -4.19 0.86
C TRP A 38 1.45 -5.56 1.45
N ALA A 39 2.25 -6.05 2.39
CA ALA A 39 2.08 -7.38 2.99
C ALA A 39 1.87 -8.51 1.95
N GLY A 40 2.60 -8.44 0.83
CA GLY A 40 2.52 -9.39 -0.29
C GLY A 40 1.38 -9.14 -1.28
N ALA A 41 0.45 -8.22 -1.00
CA ALA A 41 -0.58 -7.82 -1.95
C ALA A 41 -0.05 -6.75 -2.91
N THR A 42 -0.41 -6.88 -4.19
CA THR A 42 -0.02 -5.95 -5.26
C THR A 42 -1.05 -4.83 -5.42
N HIS A 43 -0.56 -3.59 -5.53
CA HIS A 43 -1.36 -2.39 -5.71
C HIS A 43 -0.86 -1.61 -6.94
N PRO A 44 -1.74 -1.25 -7.88
CA PRO A 44 -1.33 -0.53 -9.09
C PRO A 44 -0.89 0.90 -8.77
N VAL A 45 -0.04 1.48 -9.61
CA VAL A 45 0.34 2.90 -9.54
C VAL A 45 -0.90 3.79 -9.50
N GLY A 46 -0.88 4.79 -8.62
CA GLY A 46 -2.00 5.69 -8.34
C GLY A 46 -3.02 5.14 -7.34
N ALA A 47 -2.95 3.85 -6.97
CA ALA A 47 -3.77 3.31 -5.89
C ALA A 47 -3.43 4.01 -4.58
N THR A 48 -4.44 4.22 -3.74
CA THR A 48 -4.26 4.73 -2.37
C THR A 48 -4.77 3.70 -1.38
N VAL A 49 -3.95 3.39 -0.38
CA VAL A 49 -4.30 2.52 0.74
C VAL A 49 -4.28 3.31 2.04
N ILE A 50 -5.07 2.89 3.02
CA ILE A 50 -5.08 3.47 4.36
C ILE A 50 -4.45 2.47 5.33
N ALA A 51 -3.50 2.94 6.14
CA ALA A 51 -2.90 2.16 7.21
C ALA A 51 -2.47 3.09 8.36
N GLY A 52 -2.73 2.69 9.60
CA GLY A 52 -2.21 3.40 10.77
C GLY A 52 -2.68 4.85 10.88
N GLY A 53 -3.85 5.19 10.32
CA GLY A 53 -4.37 6.56 10.30
C GLY A 53 -3.73 7.46 9.24
N ARG A 54 -3.07 6.92 8.20
CA ARG A 54 -2.55 7.67 7.06
C ARG A 54 -2.93 7.04 5.72
N GLY A 55 -3.04 7.88 4.70
CA GLY A 55 -3.09 7.43 3.31
C GLY A 55 -1.69 7.21 2.74
N TYR A 56 -1.54 6.21 1.88
CA TYR A 56 -0.31 5.92 1.12
C TYR A 56 -0.68 5.78 -0.34
N THR A 57 -0.05 6.57 -1.22
CA THR A 57 -0.30 6.51 -2.66
C THR A 57 0.84 5.78 -3.35
N CYS A 58 0.51 4.75 -4.12
CA CYS A 58 1.50 4.00 -4.89
C CYS A 58 1.99 4.85 -6.06
N GLY A 59 3.30 4.95 -6.20
CA GLY A 59 3.98 5.62 -7.29
C GLY A 59 5.30 4.94 -7.59
N THR A 60 6.19 5.71 -8.24
CA THR A 60 7.57 5.30 -8.46
C THR A 60 8.51 6.39 -7.99
N ASP A 61 9.67 6.01 -7.47
CA ASP A 61 10.73 6.95 -7.12
C ASP A 61 11.40 7.54 -8.38
N GLY A 62 12.42 8.39 -8.18
CA GLY A 62 13.19 8.99 -9.28
C GLY A 62 14.00 8.00 -10.14
N ARG A 63 14.03 6.71 -9.76
CA ARG A 63 14.69 5.62 -10.48
C ARG A 63 13.66 4.69 -11.16
N GLY A 64 12.37 4.95 -11.00
CA GLY A 64 11.28 4.12 -11.53
C GLY A 64 10.93 2.93 -10.66
N GLU A 65 11.48 2.83 -9.44
CA GLU A 65 11.18 1.75 -8.51
C GLU A 65 9.86 2.01 -7.76
N PRO A 66 9.02 0.99 -7.50
CA PRO A 66 7.78 1.18 -6.76
C PRO A 66 8.02 1.76 -5.36
N GLU A 67 7.27 2.82 -5.05
CA GLU A 67 7.37 3.54 -3.77
C GLU A 67 5.98 4.00 -3.31
N TRP A 68 5.75 3.92 -2.00
CA TRP A 68 4.60 4.50 -1.33
C TRP A 68 4.90 5.93 -0.89
N ALA A 69 4.21 6.90 -1.48
CA ALA A 69 4.22 8.28 -1.01
C ALA A 69 3.28 8.42 0.20
N ILE A 70 3.81 8.92 1.31
CA ILE A 70 3.01 9.12 2.53
C ILE A 70 2.11 10.36 2.39
N GLY A 71 0.84 10.18 2.73
CA GLY A 71 -0.17 11.23 2.71
C GLY A 71 -0.44 11.85 4.08
N ALA A 72 -1.46 12.69 4.11
CA ALA A 72 -1.96 13.30 5.34
C ALA A 72 -2.56 12.26 6.29
N LEU A 73 -2.66 12.64 7.57
CA LEU A 73 -3.44 11.91 8.57
C LEU A 73 -4.91 11.81 8.14
N THR A 74 -5.57 10.72 8.53
CA THR A 74 -6.96 10.43 8.20
C THR A 74 -7.60 9.54 9.25
N GLU A 75 -8.90 9.73 9.46
CA GLU A 75 -9.74 8.93 10.37
C GLU A 75 -10.38 7.71 9.68
N ARG A 76 -10.00 7.46 8.42
CA ARG A 76 -10.52 6.32 7.66
C ARG A 76 -9.96 5.01 8.22
N ALA A 77 -10.78 3.97 8.21
CA ALA A 77 -10.34 2.63 8.57
C ALA A 77 -9.24 2.11 7.62
N ASP A 78 -8.35 1.29 8.15
CA ASP A 78 -7.30 0.62 7.39
C ASP A 78 -7.90 -0.22 6.26
N THR A 79 -7.27 -0.17 5.08
CA THR A 79 -7.72 -0.90 3.88
C THR A 79 -6.76 -2.01 3.47
N VAL A 80 -5.69 -2.22 4.25
CA VAL A 80 -4.63 -3.19 3.99
C VAL A 80 -4.27 -3.92 5.27
N ALA A 81 -3.60 -5.06 5.14
CA ALA A 81 -3.16 -5.83 6.29
C ALA A 81 -2.09 -5.07 7.10
N ASN A 82 -2.13 -5.28 8.41
CA ASN A 82 -1.15 -4.79 9.35
C ASN A 82 -0.53 -5.98 10.10
N PRO A 83 0.42 -6.70 9.48
CA PRO A 83 1.10 -7.80 10.15
C PRO A 83 2.26 -7.33 11.05
N GLY A 84 2.56 -6.03 11.10
CA GLY A 84 3.73 -5.48 11.77
C GLY A 84 5.03 -5.71 11.00
N ALA A 85 6.09 -5.02 11.41
CA ALA A 85 7.45 -5.21 10.90
C ALA A 85 8.08 -6.48 11.51
N HIS A 86 7.56 -7.65 11.14
CA HIS A 86 7.86 -8.93 11.79
C HIS A 86 8.84 -9.83 11.02
N ILE A 87 9.19 -9.45 9.79
CA ILE A 87 10.07 -10.19 8.88
C ILE A 87 10.75 -9.24 7.90
N ASP A 88 11.73 -9.74 7.15
CA ASP A 88 12.38 -8.99 6.07
C ASP A 88 11.33 -8.44 5.08
N PRO A 89 11.36 -7.13 4.76
CA PRO A 89 10.34 -6.49 3.93
C PRO A 89 10.43 -6.88 2.45
N THR A 90 11.53 -7.48 2.01
CA THR A 90 11.75 -7.87 0.61
C THR A 90 10.62 -8.77 0.12
N ALA A 91 10.17 -8.49 -1.10
CA ALA A 91 9.04 -9.17 -1.76
C ALA A 91 7.67 -9.05 -1.07
N GLN A 92 7.56 -8.32 0.05
CA GLN A 92 6.30 -8.12 0.77
C GLN A 92 5.86 -6.67 0.81
N PHE A 93 6.80 -5.75 0.85
CA PHE A 93 6.54 -4.34 0.94
C PHE A 93 7.44 -3.58 -0.04
N SER A 94 6.88 -2.56 -0.68
CA SER A 94 7.66 -1.56 -1.40
C SER A 94 8.20 -0.49 -0.45
N ALA A 95 9.21 0.25 -0.88
CA ALA A 95 9.75 1.38 -0.12
C ALA A 95 8.64 2.38 0.24
N GLY A 96 8.75 3.03 1.40
CA GLY A 96 7.76 3.98 1.91
C GLY A 96 6.63 3.36 2.73
N ALA A 97 6.36 2.05 2.59
CA ALA A 97 5.38 1.37 3.42
C ALA A 97 5.77 1.44 4.90
N ARG A 98 4.78 1.60 5.79
CA ARG A 98 4.99 1.60 7.24
C ARG A 98 4.23 0.49 7.94
N GLN A 99 4.81 -0.01 9.02
CA GLN A 99 4.24 -1.00 9.90
C GLN A 99 4.66 -0.71 11.35
N PRO A 100 3.81 -1.00 12.34
CA PRO A 100 4.23 -0.96 13.74
C PRO A 100 5.34 -1.99 13.97
N GLY A 101 6.31 -1.63 14.81
CA GLY A 101 7.42 -2.49 15.16
C GLY A 101 6.98 -3.73 15.94
N THR A 102 7.84 -4.74 15.92
CA THR A 102 7.67 -5.99 16.65
C THR A 102 8.97 -6.39 17.34
N ALA A 103 8.99 -7.54 18.03
CA ALA A 103 10.24 -8.08 18.55
C ALA A 103 11.30 -8.36 17.46
N TYR A 104 10.91 -8.51 16.18
CA TYR A 104 11.85 -8.63 15.07
C TYR A 104 12.69 -7.37 14.90
N THR A 105 12.13 -6.20 15.20
CA THR A 105 12.78 -4.90 15.07
C THR A 105 13.51 -4.44 16.32
N ASP A 106 13.58 -5.28 17.36
CA ASP A 106 14.40 -5.01 18.54
C ASP A 106 15.87 -4.86 18.16
N TYR A 107 16.55 -3.92 18.82
CA TYR A 107 17.97 -3.70 18.62
C TYR A 107 18.64 -3.26 19.93
N CYS A 108 19.96 -3.34 19.96
CA CYS A 108 20.74 -2.96 21.12
C CYS A 108 21.49 -1.63 20.89
N VAL A 109 21.47 -0.76 21.89
CA VAL A 109 22.34 0.42 21.98
C VAL A 109 23.26 0.22 23.17
N GLY A 110 24.50 -0.21 22.91
CA GLY A 110 25.38 -0.72 23.95
C GLY A 110 24.76 -1.95 24.62
N ASN A 111 24.56 -1.89 25.94
CA ASN A 111 23.96 -2.98 26.72
C ASN A 111 22.47 -2.72 27.03
N GLN A 112 21.85 -1.78 26.32
CA GLN A 112 20.42 -1.48 26.45
C GLN A 112 19.67 -2.08 25.27
N LEU A 113 18.57 -2.78 25.57
CA LEU A 113 17.60 -3.22 24.59
C LEU A 113 16.68 -2.04 24.30
N VAL A 114 16.55 -1.72 23.01
CA VAL A 114 15.49 -0.85 22.51
C VAL A 114 14.42 -1.75 21.91
N ALA A 115 13.23 -1.70 22.50
CA ALA A 115 12.10 -2.50 22.06
C ALA A 115 11.56 -1.92 20.76
N GLY A 116 11.58 -2.68 19.67
CA GLY A 116 11.09 -2.21 18.38
C GLY A 116 9.59 -1.93 18.42
N THR A 117 8.85 -2.54 19.34
CA THR A 117 7.42 -2.29 19.57
C THR A 117 7.09 -0.85 19.96
N GLU A 118 8.08 -0.05 20.35
CA GLU A 118 7.89 1.36 20.71
C GLU A 118 7.91 2.32 19.52
N ASP A 119 8.20 1.81 18.31
CA ASP A 119 8.33 2.61 17.09
C ASP A 119 7.47 2.06 15.94
N VAL A 120 7.16 2.94 14.98
CA VAL A 120 6.71 2.58 13.63
C VAL A 120 7.92 2.54 12.72
N TYR A 121 8.01 1.50 11.91
CA TYR A 121 9.09 1.29 10.97
C TYR A 121 8.61 1.54 9.55
N GLN A 122 9.47 2.20 8.77
CA GLN A 122 9.30 2.42 7.34
C GLN A 122 10.26 1.52 6.56
N VAL A 123 9.76 0.95 5.46
CA VAL A 123 10.63 0.28 4.48
C VAL A 123 11.44 1.33 3.76
N VAL A 124 12.76 1.21 3.85
CA VAL A 124 13.71 2.05 3.13
C VAL A 124 14.56 1.20 2.20
N ARG A 125 15.03 1.82 1.13
CA ARG A 125 15.89 1.20 0.14
C ARG A 125 17.32 1.71 0.31
N ASP A 126 18.27 0.80 0.45
CA ASP A 126 19.69 1.15 0.44
C ASP A 126 20.19 1.43 -1.00
N ARG A 127 21.42 1.92 -1.13
CA ARG A 127 22.05 2.22 -2.42
C ARG A 127 22.18 1.01 -3.34
N ASP A 128 22.33 -0.18 -2.77
CA ASP A 128 22.40 -1.46 -3.50
C ASP A 128 21.02 -2.01 -3.90
N GLY A 129 19.94 -1.32 -3.53
CA GLY A 129 18.57 -1.70 -3.84
C GLY A 129 17.90 -2.59 -2.79
N ARG A 130 18.63 -3.03 -1.76
CA ARG A 130 18.09 -3.86 -0.67
C ARG A 130 17.09 -3.08 0.17
N LEU A 131 16.01 -3.75 0.56
CA LEU A 131 14.97 -3.20 1.42
C LEU A 131 15.21 -3.61 2.87
N PHE A 132 14.98 -2.69 3.81
CA PHE A 132 15.06 -2.97 5.23
C PHE A 132 14.13 -2.04 6.02
N TRP A 133 13.81 -2.43 7.25
CA TRP A 133 13.02 -1.61 8.18
C TRP A 133 13.90 -0.56 8.85
N LYS A 134 13.41 0.68 8.90
CA LYS A 134 14.02 1.77 9.65
C LYS A 134 12.99 2.46 10.52
N ALA A 135 13.29 2.68 11.79
CA ALA A 135 12.43 3.43 12.70
C ALA A 135 12.15 4.83 12.13
N ALA A 136 10.89 5.24 12.13
CA ALA A 136 10.41 6.44 11.46
C ALA A 136 9.69 7.42 12.40
N GLU A 137 8.96 6.90 13.39
CA GLU A 137 8.15 7.67 14.34
C GLU A 137 7.79 6.80 15.56
N PRO A 138 7.44 7.37 16.72
CA PRO A 138 6.99 6.61 17.89
C PRO A 138 5.68 5.85 17.62
N ILE A 139 5.44 4.74 18.32
CA ILE A 139 4.24 3.91 18.12
C ILE A 139 2.92 4.68 18.31
N ASP A 140 2.91 5.73 19.15
CA ASP A 140 1.75 6.59 19.40
C ASP A 140 1.25 7.35 18.16
N SER A 141 2.06 7.45 17.10
CA SER A 141 1.60 8.03 15.84
C SER A 141 0.83 7.03 14.96
N TRP A 142 0.87 5.73 15.29
CA TRP A 142 0.12 4.70 14.58
C TRP A 142 -1.28 4.56 15.16
N GLN A 143 -2.31 4.81 14.36
CA GLN A 143 -3.68 4.58 14.79
C GLN A 143 -4.05 3.11 14.63
N PHE A 144 -4.27 2.42 15.75
CA PHE A 144 -4.83 1.07 15.73
C PHE A 144 -6.34 1.13 15.54
N GLY A 145 -6.82 0.47 14.50
CA GLY A 145 -8.25 0.26 14.30
C GLY A 145 -8.90 -0.44 15.50
N ARG A 146 -10.20 -0.21 15.71
CA ARG A 146 -10.93 -0.89 16.79
C ARG A 146 -10.86 -2.40 16.59
N GLY A 147 -10.34 -3.11 17.59
CA GLY A 147 -10.20 -4.57 17.57
C GLY A 147 -8.94 -5.07 16.85
N THR A 148 -8.06 -4.19 16.38
CA THR A 148 -6.74 -4.56 15.89
C THR A 148 -5.82 -4.83 17.07
N ALA A 149 -5.08 -5.94 17.02
CA ALA A 149 -4.07 -6.24 18.03
C ALA A 149 -2.95 -5.18 17.97
N VAL A 150 -2.66 -4.56 19.11
CA VAL A 150 -1.43 -3.78 19.30
C VAL A 150 -0.28 -4.79 19.40
N PRO A 151 0.92 -4.51 18.85
CA PRO A 151 2.06 -5.39 19.03
C PRO A 151 2.26 -5.68 20.53
N GLU A 152 2.35 -6.97 20.86
CA GLU A 152 2.69 -7.38 22.21
C GLU A 152 4.08 -6.82 22.58
N PRO A 153 4.30 -6.44 23.85
CA PRO A 153 5.62 -6.01 24.30
C PRO A 153 6.70 -7.04 23.96
N THR A 154 7.93 -6.57 23.75
CA THR A 154 9.03 -7.49 23.47
C THR A 154 9.21 -8.51 24.60
N TRP A 155 9.39 -9.78 24.20
CA TRP A 155 9.76 -10.88 25.09
C TRP A 155 11.28 -10.94 25.34
N ARG A 156 12.07 -10.17 24.58
CA ARG A 156 13.52 -10.08 24.71
C ARG A 156 13.87 -9.18 25.89
N SER A 157 15.00 -9.47 26.53
CA SER A 157 15.49 -8.68 27.67
C SER A 157 16.86 -8.08 27.35
N THR A 158 17.24 -7.06 28.12
CA THR A 158 18.57 -6.42 28.02
C THR A 158 19.73 -7.40 28.21
N ALA A 159 19.50 -8.55 28.84
CA ALA A 159 20.51 -9.60 28.96
C ALA A 159 20.97 -10.19 27.62
N LEU A 160 20.18 -10.01 26.55
CA LEU A 160 20.54 -10.40 25.19
C LEU A 160 21.40 -9.36 24.47
N CYS A 161 21.61 -8.18 25.07
CA CYS A 161 22.44 -7.12 24.50
C CYS A 161 23.87 -7.16 25.04
N TYR A 162 24.84 -7.39 24.15
CA TYR A 162 26.26 -7.32 24.47
C TYR A 162 27.00 -6.47 23.43
N GLU A 163 27.61 -5.38 23.88
CA GLU A 163 28.38 -4.45 23.02
C GLU A 163 27.59 -3.98 21.78
N GLY A 164 26.27 -3.78 21.93
CA GLY A 164 25.38 -3.33 20.86
C GLY A 164 24.89 -4.45 19.93
N ASN A 165 25.22 -5.71 20.20
CA ASN A 165 24.74 -6.86 19.44
C ASN A 165 23.65 -7.58 20.24
N LEU A 166 22.56 -7.94 19.55
CA LEU A 166 21.48 -8.76 20.10
C LEU A 166 21.78 -10.24 19.80
N ALA A 167 21.92 -11.06 20.84
CA ALA A 167 22.23 -12.49 20.77
C ALA A 167 21.01 -13.39 20.96
#